data_AF-A0A9D5Q9M5-F1
#
_entry.id   AF-A0A9D5Q9M5-F1
#
_cell.length_a   1.000
_cell.length_b   1.000
_cell.length_c   1.000
_cell.angle_alpha   90.00
_cell.angle_beta   90.00
_cell.angle_gamma   90.00
#
_symmetry.space_group_name_H-M   'P 1'
#
loop_
_entity.id
_entity.type
_entity.pdbx_description
1 polymer ?
#
loop_
_entity_poly.entity_id
_entity_poly.type
_entity_poly.pdbx_seq_one_letter_code
_entity_poly.pdbx_strand_id
1 'polypeptide(L)'
;NVLERDAAGLAADIFAEISANSDAAFGELADDFGKRFASVVDDKREVRMSGLDNGAISLSDAGGTIRSLETLSGGTRECFVFAARLALARRAAEDAAVLVLDEPFLTLDDARRRRAVTMLKRFWEDTKWQIVVLTKDHELAQLVADTFKTVGVVENRLRVGS
;
A
#
# COMPACT_ATOMS: atom_id res chain seq x y z
N ASN A 1 43.82 -18.75 11.97
CA ASN A 1 42.50 -18.27 12.43
C ASN A 1 41.42 -18.98 11.64
N VAL A 2 41.11 -20.23 12.01
CA VAL A 2 40.18 -21.12 11.29
C VAL A 2 38.76 -20.99 11.87
N LEU A 3 38.67 -20.77 13.18
CA LEU A 3 37.41 -20.54 13.91
C LEU A 3 36.64 -19.29 13.44
N GLU A 4 37.34 -18.19 13.08
CA GLU A 4 36.67 -16.99 12.53
C GLU A 4 36.12 -17.19 11.11
N ARG A 5 36.75 -18.05 10.29
CA ARG A 5 36.28 -18.35 8.93
C ARG A 5 35.03 -19.23 8.94
N ASP A 6 34.97 -20.20 9.84
CA ASP A 6 33.79 -21.06 10.00
C ASP A 6 32.59 -20.28 10.55
N ALA A 7 32.81 -19.38 11.52
CA ALA A 7 31.75 -18.53 12.05
C ALA A 7 31.20 -17.54 11.00
N ALA A 8 32.07 -17.01 10.14
CA ALA A 8 31.67 -16.15 9.03
C ALA A 8 30.87 -16.91 7.94
N GLY A 9 31.25 -18.15 7.65
CA GLY A 9 30.49 -19.01 6.73
C GLY A 9 29.08 -19.31 7.25
N LEU A 10 28.96 -19.69 8.51
CA LEU A 10 27.67 -19.99 9.15
C LEU A 10 26.75 -18.76 9.20
N ALA A 11 27.30 -17.58 9.48
CA ALA A 11 26.55 -16.33 9.42
C ALA A 11 26.10 -15.99 7.99
N ALA A 12 26.94 -16.23 6.98
CA ALA A 12 26.61 -16.00 5.58
C ALA A 12 25.51 -16.95 5.09
N ASP A 13 25.55 -18.21 5.50
CA ASP A 13 24.54 -19.22 5.14
C ASP A 13 23.18 -18.89 5.76
N ILE A 14 23.15 -18.51 7.04
CA ILE A 14 21.93 -18.03 7.72
C ILE A 14 21.39 -16.78 7.01
N PHE A 15 22.27 -15.84 6.65
CA PHE A 15 21.85 -14.62 5.97
C PHE A 15 21.29 -14.90 4.58
N ALA A 16 21.91 -15.83 3.83
CA ALA A 16 21.43 -16.26 2.52
C ALA A 16 20.06 -16.97 2.60
N GLU A 17 19.85 -17.80 3.63
CA GLU A 17 18.57 -18.46 3.88
C GLU A 17 17.47 -17.46 4.26
N ILE A 18 17.77 -16.50 5.13
CA ILE A 18 16.86 -15.39 5.46
C ILE A 18 16.54 -14.59 4.20
N SER A 19 17.54 -14.23 3.39
CA SER A 19 17.33 -13.49 2.13
C SER A 19 16.45 -14.28 1.16
N ALA A 20 16.69 -15.58 0.95
CA ALA A 20 15.91 -16.40 0.05
C ALA A 20 14.43 -16.54 0.48
N ASN A 21 14.19 -16.79 1.78
CA ASN A 21 12.83 -16.81 2.32
C ASN A 21 12.15 -15.44 2.24
N SER A 22 12.92 -14.38 2.46
CA SER A 22 12.42 -13.00 2.32
C SER A 22 12.01 -12.72 0.87
N ASP A 23 12.86 -13.05 -0.10
CA ASP A 23 12.59 -12.87 -1.53
C ASP A 23 11.36 -13.65 -2.00
N ALA A 24 11.16 -14.87 -1.50
CA ALA A 24 9.96 -15.65 -1.78
C ALA A 24 8.70 -15.00 -1.19
N ALA A 25 8.74 -14.59 0.09
CA ALA A 25 7.64 -13.87 0.72
C ALA A 25 7.35 -12.52 0.04
N PHE A 26 8.38 -11.85 -0.47
CA PHE A 26 8.26 -10.62 -1.25
C PHE A 26 7.69 -10.88 -2.65
N GLY A 27 8.06 -11.97 -3.30
CA GLY A 27 7.47 -12.41 -4.56
C GLY A 27 5.97 -12.68 -4.43
N GLU A 28 5.54 -13.35 -3.35
CA GLU A 28 4.12 -13.55 -3.07
C GLU A 28 3.37 -12.23 -2.79
N LEU A 29 4.00 -11.31 -2.05
CA LEU A 29 3.43 -9.98 -1.79
C LEU A 29 3.30 -9.16 -3.09
N ALA A 30 4.31 -9.22 -3.95
CA ALA A 30 4.33 -8.60 -5.27
C ALA A 30 3.22 -9.13 -6.18
N ASP A 31 3.04 -10.46 -6.22
CA ASP A 31 2.00 -11.12 -6.99
C ASP A 31 0.60 -10.75 -6.51
N ASP A 32 0.39 -10.76 -5.19
CA ASP A 32 -0.89 -10.38 -4.59
C ASP A 32 -1.19 -8.88 -4.81
N PHE A 33 -0.17 -8.03 -4.69
CA PHE A 33 -0.26 -6.62 -5.03
C PHE A 33 -0.69 -6.44 -6.49
N GLY A 34 -0.02 -7.10 -7.42
CA GLY A 34 -0.32 -7.04 -8.85
C GLY A 34 -1.74 -7.48 -9.16
N LYS A 35 -2.22 -8.57 -8.55
CA LYS A 35 -3.56 -9.11 -8.81
C LYS A 35 -4.68 -8.20 -8.29
N ARG A 36 -4.49 -7.55 -7.14
CA ARG A 36 -5.58 -6.85 -6.44
C ARG A 36 -5.53 -5.33 -6.53
N PHE A 37 -4.34 -4.78 -6.70
CA PHE A 37 -4.12 -3.34 -6.59
C PHE A 37 -3.57 -2.68 -7.87
N ALA A 38 -3.10 -3.46 -8.86
CA ALA A 38 -2.58 -2.92 -10.12
C ALA A 38 -3.59 -2.03 -10.86
N SER A 39 -4.84 -2.49 -10.98
CA SER A 39 -5.91 -1.74 -11.66
C SER A 39 -6.18 -0.37 -11.03
N VAL A 40 -5.76 -0.16 -9.78
CA VAL A 40 -6.00 1.10 -9.07
C VAL A 40 -4.89 2.11 -9.30
N VAL A 41 -3.65 1.64 -9.41
CA VAL A 41 -2.51 2.51 -9.71
C VAL A 41 -2.74 3.18 -11.08
N ASP A 42 -3.17 2.39 -12.07
CA ASP A 42 -3.69 2.85 -13.37
C ASP A 42 -4.26 1.64 -14.14
N ASP A 43 -5.48 1.75 -14.68
CA ASP A 43 -6.15 0.68 -15.45
C ASP A 43 -5.36 0.20 -16.67
N LYS A 44 -4.39 1.01 -17.12
CA LYS A 44 -3.54 0.75 -18.30
C LYS A 44 -2.13 0.27 -17.97
N ARG A 45 -1.76 0.10 -16.69
CA ARG A 45 -0.38 -0.17 -16.29
C ARG A 45 -0.23 -1.52 -15.63
N GLU A 46 0.67 -2.34 -16.18
CA GLU A 46 1.13 -3.56 -15.52
C GLU A 46 2.13 -3.18 -14.41
N VAL A 47 1.87 -3.63 -13.19
CA VAL A 47 2.79 -3.48 -12.06
C VAL A 47 3.69 -4.71 -12.04
N ARG A 48 5.01 -4.50 -12.07
CA ARG A 48 6.00 -5.58 -11.90
C ARG A 48 6.91 -5.25 -10.72
N MET A 49 6.82 -6.06 -9.68
CA MET A 49 7.66 -5.90 -8.49
C MET A 49 8.63 -7.08 -8.47
N SER A 50 9.93 -6.78 -8.60
CA SER A 50 11.01 -7.77 -8.45
C SER A 50 11.68 -7.67 -7.08
N GLY A 51 11.19 -6.79 -6.19
CA GLY A 51 11.70 -6.52 -4.84
C GLY A 51 11.00 -5.33 -4.18
N LEU A 52 11.46 -4.91 -3.00
CA LEU A 52 10.88 -3.81 -2.20
C LEU A 52 11.72 -2.52 -2.16
N ASP A 53 12.94 -2.53 -2.68
CA ASP A 53 13.72 -1.31 -2.85
C ASP A 53 13.17 -0.48 -4.03
N ASN A 54 13.43 0.83 -3.99
CA ASN A 54 12.94 1.76 -5.03
C ASN A 54 13.39 1.36 -6.46
N GLY A 55 14.48 0.59 -6.60
CA GLY A 55 15.00 0.10 -7.87
C GLY A 55 14.31 -1.17 -8.38
N ALA A 56 13.84 -2.03 -7.47
CA ALA A 56 13.18 -3.29 -7.82
C ALA A 56 11.65 -3.18 -8.00
N ILE A 57 11.07 -2.02 -7.67
CA ILE A 57 9.66 -1.73 -7.93
C ILE A 57 9.56 -0.97 -9.25
N SER A 58 9.02 -1.64 -10.27
CA SER A 58 8.81 -1.03 -11.57
C SER A 58 7.35 -1.06 -12.01
N LEU A 59 6.93 0.02 -12.66
CA LEU A 59 5.58 0.19 -13.18
C LEU A 59 5.67 0.45 -14.68
N SER A 60 4.91 -0.31 -15.47
CA SER A 60 4.73 0.06 -16.87
C SER A 60 4.05 1.42 -16.94
N ASP A 61 4.50 2.33 -17.80
CA ASP A 61 3.73 3.52 -18.13
C ASP A 61 2.63 3.21 -19.16
N ALA A 62 1.81 4.22 -19.48
CA ALA A 62 0.74 4.09 -20.47
C ALA A 62 1.24 3.77 -21.89
N GLY A 63 2.54 3.89 -22.15
CA GLY A 63 3.22 3.51 -23.39
C GLY A 63 3.91 2.15 -23.32
N GLY A 64 3.69 1.36 -22.26
CA GLY A 64 4.31 0.04 -22.09
C GLY A 64 5.76 0.07 -21.61
N THR A 65 6.32 1.25 -21.31
CA THR A 65 7.71 1.37 -20.87
C THR A 65 7.80 1.13 -19.36
N ILE A 66 8.64 0.18 -18.95
CA ILE A 66 8.89 -0.12 -17.55
C ILE A 66 9.71 1.03 -16.93
N ARG A 67 9.17 1.64 -15.87
CA ARG A 67 9.78 2.76 -15.15
C ARG A 67 9.94 2.43 -13.68
N SER A 68 11.09 2.79 -13.11
CA SER A 68 11.31 2.74 -11.67
C SER A 68 10.38 3.72 -10.95
N LEU A 69 9.98 3.36 -9.72
CA LEU A 69 9.14 4.16 -8.83
C LEU A 69 9.64 5.60 -8.67
N GLU A 70 10.96 5.84 -8.75
CA GLU A 70 11.57 7.17 -8.60
C GLU A 70 11.26 8.12 -9.76
N THR A 71 10.97 7.56 -10.93
CA THR A 71 10.70 8.34 -12.16
C THR A 71 9.21 8.61 -12.36
N LEU A 72 8.35 8.18 -11.44
CA LEU A 72 6.90 8.37 -11.51
C LEU A 72 6.47 9.68 -10.85
N SER A 73 5.35 10.24 -11.31
CA SER A 73 4.75 11.41 -10.68
C SER A 73 4.39 11.12 -9.21
N GLY A 74 4.52 12.13 -8.34
CA GLY A 74 4.26 12.01 -6.90
C GLY A 74 2.93 11.32 -6.56
N GLY A 75 1.82 11.73 -7.20
CA GLY A 75 0.51 11.10 -6.96
C GLY A 75 0.41 9.63 -7.36
N THR A 76 1.15 9.18 -8.37
CA THR A 76 1.21 7.74 -8.72
C THR A 76 2.03 6.96 -7.69
N ARG A 77 3.14 7.54 -7.21
CA ARG A 77 3.95 6.95 -6.15
C ARG A 77 3.16 6.82 -4.85
N GLU A 78 2.37 7.82 -4.48
CA GLU A 78 1.53 7.77 -3.29
C GLU A 78 0.44 6.71 -3.37
N CYS A 79 -0.26 6.60 -4.51
CA CYS A 79 -1.22 5.51 -4.73
C CYS A 79 -0.56 4.13 -4.61
N PHE A 80 0.63 3.97 -5.19
CA PHE A 80 1.40 2.74 -5.09
C PHE A 80 1.77 2.41 -3.63
N VAL A 81 2.37 3.37 -2.92
CA VAL A 81 2.77 3.20 -1.51
C VAL A 81 1.56 2.88 -0.64
N PHE A 82 0.43 3.53 -0.87
CA PHE A 82 -0.80 3.25 -0.15
C PHE A 82 -1.28 1.82 -0.39
N ALA A 83 -1.34 1.36 -1.65
CA ALA A 83 -1.69 0.00 -1.97
C ALA A 83 -0.73 -1.03 -1.35
N ALA A 84 0.56 -0.70 -1.28
CA ALA A 84 1.58 -1.61 -0.77
C ALA A 84 1.41 -1.79 0.74
N ARG A 85 1.07 -0.70 1.44
CA ARG A 85 0.69 -0.72 2.86
C ARG A 85 -0.55 -1.58 3.09
N LEU A 86 -1.57 -1.52 2.24
CA LEU A 86 -2.74 -2.38 2.37
C LEU A 86 -2.42 -3.86 2.15
N ALA A 87 -1.62 -4.18 1.13
CA ALA A 87 -1.19 -5.55 0.86
C ALA A 87 -0.39 -6.12 2.05
N LEU A 88 0.54 -5.33 2.59
CA LEU A 88 1.33 -5.72 3.76
C LEU A 88 0.46 -5.88 5.01
N ALA A 89 -0.44 -4.93 5.28
CA ALA A 89 -1.35 -5.00 6.42
C ALA A 89 -2.19 -6.27 6.39
N ARG A 90 -2.72 -6.64 5.21
CA ARG A 90 -3.51 -7.86 5.04
C ARG A 90 -2.72 -9.13 5.30
N ARG A 91 -1.43 -9.15 4.94
CA ARG A 91 -0.56 -10.30 5.22
C ARG A 91 -0.16 -10.36 6.69
N ALA A 92 -0.06 -9.21 7.35
CA ALA A 92 0.31 -9.12 8.76
C ALA A 92 -0.84 -9.47 9.72
N ALA A 93 -2.10 -9.39 9.27
CA ALA A 93 -3.26 -9.74 10.08
C ALA A 93 -4.31 -10.48 9.23
N GLU A 94 -4.55 -11.75 9.58
CA GLU A 94 -5.50 -12.61 8.87
C GLU A 94 -6.95 -12.43 9.37
N ASP A 95 -7.13 -11.94 10.59
CA ASP A 95 -8.44 -11.71 11.22
C ASP A 95 -8.95 -10.27 11.01
N ALA A 96 -10.19 -10.01 11.45
CA ALA A 96 -10.76 -8.67 11.45
C ALA A 96 -9.91 -7.70 12.30
N ALA A 97 -9.35 -6.67 11.66
CA ALA A 97 -8.55 -5.64 12.32
C ALA A 97 -9.11 -4.23 12.07
N VAL A 98 -8.44 -3.23 12.65
CA VAL A 98 -8.77 -1.80 12.46
C VAL A 98 -7.67 -1.12 11.65
N LEU A 99 -8.05 -0.46 10.55
CA LEU A 99 -7.19 0.40 9.75
C LEU A 99 -7.52 1.87 10.05
N VAL A 100 -6.55 2.61 10.59
CA VAL A 100 -6.68 4.06 10.83
C VAL A 100 -5.86 4.81 9.79
N LEU A 101 -6.48 5.78 9.13
CA LEU A 101 -5.85 6.65 8.14
C LEU A 101 -5.95 8.10 8.61
N ASP A 102 -4.81 8.75 8.80
CA ASP A 102 -4.71 10.15 9.24
C ASP A 102 -4.35 11.05 8.06
N GLU A 103 -5.26 11.96 7.69
CA GLU A 103 -5.18 12.87 6.54
C GLU A 103 -4.76 12.19 5.22
N PRO A 104 -5.42 11.09 4.80
CA PRO A 104 -5.00 10.38 3.59
C PRO A 104 -5.36 11.18 2.31
N PHE A 105 -4.59 10.95 1.24
CA PHE A 105 -4.88 11.43 -0.13
C PHE A 105 -4.90 12.94 -0.35
N LEU A 106 -4.43 13.74 0.62
CA LEU A 106 -4.43 15.21 0.54
C LEU A 106 -3.73 15.74 -0.73
N THR A 107 -2.67 15.09 -1.15
CA THR A 107 -1.80 15.42 -2.29
C THR A 107 -2.27 14.80 -3.62
N LEU A 108 -3.32 13.98 -3.61
CA LEU A 108 -3.88 13.37 -4.82
C LEU A 108 -4.90 14.30 -5.48
N ASP A 109 -4.83 14.39 -6.81
CA ASP A 109 -5.89 14.97 -7.64
C ASP A 109 -7.21 14.17 -7.51
N ASP A 110 -8.34 14.80 -7.86
CA ASP A 110 -9.68 14.22 -7.73
C ASP A 110 -9.82 12.82 -8.34
N ALA A 111 -9.25 12.61 -9.52
CA ALA A 111 -9.35 11.33 -10.21
C ALA A 111 -8.60 10.24 -9.44
N ARG A 112 -7.38 10.53 -8.98
CA ARG A 112 -6.58 9.63 -8.12
C ARG A 112 -7.22 9.39 -6.77
N ARG A 113 -7.78 10.43 -6.15
CA ARG A 113 -8.49 10.37 -4.87
C ARG A 113 -9.68 9.41 -4.94
N ARG A 114 -10.52 9.53 -5.98
CA ARG A 114 -11.64 8.59 -6.22
C ARG A 114 -11.18 7.15 -6.41
N ARG A 115 -10.08 6.94 -7.13
CA ARG A 115 -9.47 5.60 -7.28
C ARG A 115 -8.99 5.04 -5.94
N ALA A 116 -8.32 5.85 -5.12
CA ALA A 116 -7.83 5.43 -3.81
C ALA A 116 -8.97 5.08 -2.84
N VAL A 117 -10.05 5.88 -2.80
CA VAL A 117 -11.24 5.56 -2.00
C VAL A 117 -11.94 4.29 -2.50
N THR A 118 -12.01 4.08 -3.81
CA THR A 118 -12.55 2.84 -4.40
C THR A 118 -11.72 1.62 -3.99
N MET A 119 -10.38 1.75 -3.94
CA MET A 119 -9.50 0.69 -3.43
C MET A 119 -9.75 0.41 -1.95
N LEU A 120 -9.86 1.46 -1.14
CA LEU A 120 -10.16 1.31 0.28
C LEU A 120 -11.48 0.56 0.49
N LYS A 121 -12.49 0.82 -0.36
CA LYS A 121 -13.76 0.10 -0.35
C LYS A 121 -13.60 -1.38 -0.73
N ARG A 122 -12.85 -1.70 -1.78
CA ARG A 122 -12.58 -3.11 -2.15
C ARG A 122 -11.81 -3.85 -1.06
N PHE A 123 -10.80 -3.20 -0.47
CA PHE A 123 -10.07 -3.74 0.66
C PHE A 123 -11.00 -4.07 1.84
N TRP A 124 -11.91 -3.15 2.16
CA TRP A 124 -12.95 -3.38 3.17
C TRP A 124 -13.88 -4.54 2.79
N GLU A 125 -14.29 -4.66 1.53
CA GLU A 125 -15.15 -5.74 1.07
C GLU A 125 -14.48 -7.10 1.21
N ASP A 126 -13.19 -7.19 0.91
CA ASP A 126 -12.38 -8.42 0.99
C ASP A 126 -12.06 -8.82 2.43
N THR A 127 -11.72 -7.86 3.29
CA THR A 127 -11.17 -8.13 4.63
C THR A 127 -12.18 -7.94 5.77
N LYS A 128 -13.23 -7.17 5.54
CA LYS A 128 -14.19 -6.71 6.55
C LYS A 128 -13.57 -5.95 7.73
N TRP A 129 -12.35 -5.45 7.58
CA TRP A 129 -11.68 -4.64 8.61
C TRP A 129 -12.47 -3.37 8.91
N GLN A 130 -12.44 -2.90 10.16
CA GLN A 130 -12.98 -1.59 10.48
C GLN A 130 -12.03 -0.52 9.95
N ILE A 131 -12.55 0.47 9.22
CA ILE A 131 -11.74 1.56 8.66
C ILE A 131 -12.16 2.87 9.30
N VAL A 132 -11.19 3.59 9.85
CA VAL A 132 -11.35 4.92 10.43
C VAL A 132 -10.53 5.91 9.61
N VAL A 133 -11.20 6.88 9.00
CA VAL A 133 -10.56 7.97 8.25
C VAL A 133 -10.67 9.25 9.06
N LEU A 134 -9.53 9.80 9.45
CA LEU A 134 -9.43 11.12 10.08
C LEU A 134 -8.99 12.11 9.01
N THR A 135 -9.80 13.14 8.77
CA THR A 135 -9.51 14.15 7.75
C THR A 135 -10.20 15.46 8.07
N LYS A 136 -9.53 16.57 7.77
CA LYS A 136 -10.13 17.91 7.69
C LYS A 136 -10.60 18.28 6.29
N ASP A 137 -10.33 17.45 5.28
CA ASP A 137 -10.82 17.62 3.91
C ASP A 137 -12.29 17.16 3.81
N HIS A 138 -13.20 18.13 3.70
CA HIS A 138 -14.63 17.89 3.60
C HIS A 138 -15.03 17.13 2.33
N GLU A 139 -14.34 17.35 1.21
CA GLU A 139 -14.64 16.66 -0.04
C GLU A 139 -14.25 15.18 0.05
N LEU A 140 -13.12 14.88 0.68
CA LEU A 140 -12.73 13.51 0.96
C LEU A 140 -13.72 12.83 1.92
N ALA A 141 -14.12 13.52 2.99
CA ALA A 141 -15.10 12.99 3.94
C ALA A 141 -16.42 12.63 3.24
N GLN A 142 -16.93 13.52 2.38
CA GLN A 142 -18.13 13.28 1.60
C GLN A 142 -17.95 12.11 0.62
N LEU A 143 -16.83 12.08 -0.11
CA LEU A 143 -16.52 11.00 -1.05
C LEU A 143 -16.48 9.63 -0.37
N VAL A 144 -15.89 9.54 0.83
CA VAL A 144 -15.87 8.31 1.63
C VAL A 144 -17.27 7.93 2.07
N ALA A 145 -18.06 8.88 2.59
CA ALA A 145 -19.44 8.63 3.00
C ALA A 145 -20.31 8.08 1.85
N ASP A 146 -20.23 8.73 0.68
CA ASP A 146 -20.97 8.33 -0.53
C ASP A 146 -20.57 6.94 -1.02
N THR A 147 -19.27 6.61 -0.95
CA THR A 147 -18.75 5.33 -1.44
C THR A 147 -19.11 4.16 -0.53
N PHE A 148 -19.07 4.36 0.80
CA PHE A 148 -19.26 3.26 1.74
C PHE A 148 -20.73 3.00 2.10
N LYS A 149 -21.62 3.99 1.94
CA LYS A 149 -23.09 3.96 2.20
C LYS A 149 -23.52 3.62 3.64
N THR A 150 -22.70 2.90 4.40
CA THR A 150 -22.85 2.58 5.83
C THR A 150 -21.68 3.21 6.58
N VAL A 151 -21.76 4.52 6.82
CA VAL A 151 -20.76 5.26 7.61
C VAL A 151 -21.50 6.03 8.68
N GLY A 152 -21.11 5.84 9.95
CA GLY A 152 -21.38 6.84 10.97
C GLY A 152 -20.36 7.95 10.80
N VAL A 153 -20.73 9.04 10.11
CA VAL A 153 -19.87 10.23 10.05
C VAL A 153 -19.97 10.92 11.40
N VAL A 154 -18.88 10.88 12.16
CA VAL A 154 -18.78 11.59 13.45
C VAL A 154 -18.00 12.88 13.22
N GLU A 155 -18.71 14.00 13.07
CA GLU A 155 -18.08 15.32 13.12
C GLU A 155 -17.71 15.63 14.58
N ASN A 156 -16.44 15.53 14.93
CA ASN A 156 -15.97 15.94 16.24
C ASN A 156 -15.39 17.36 16.18
N ARG A 157 -16.17 18.35 16.63
CA ARG A 157 -15.67 19.73 16.83
C ARG A 157 -15.10 19.85 18.23
N LEU A 158 -13.77 19.80 18.35
CA LEU A 158 -13.08 20.18 19.57
C LEU A 158 -13.29 21.67 19.83
N ARG A 159 -14.17 22.01 20.77
CA ARG A 159 -14.27 23.35 21.34
C ARG A 159 -13.30 23.45 22.50
N VAL A 160 -12.18 24.14 22.29
CA VAL A 160 -11.31 24.56 23.40
C VAL A 160 -12.00 25.76 24.06
N GLY A 161 -12.58 25.54 25.23
CA GLY A 161 -13.18 26.61 26.03
C GLY A 161 -12.08 27.53 26.57
N SER A 162 -12.24 28.83 26.38
CA SER A 162 -11.50 29.89 27.07
C SER A 162 -12.05 30.13 28.47
#